data_AF-A0A1I2LED8-F1
#
_entry.id   AF-A0A1I2LED8-F1
#
_cell.length_a   1.000
_cell.length_b   1.000
_cell.length_c   1.000
_cell.angle_alpha   90.00
_cell.angle_beta   90.00
_cell.angle_gamma   90.00
#
_symmetry.space_group_name_H-M   'P 1'
#
loop_
_entity.id
_entity.type
_entity.pdbx_description
1 polymer ?
#
loop_
_entity_poly.entity_id
_entity_poly.type
_entity_poly.pdbx_seq_one_letter_code
_entity_poly.pdbx_strand_id
1 'polypeptide(L)'
;MSVKELSKDQINETSMIELATIILEEEREAIDFNEIFHRIAKLKGFTEAEKEQYIAQFYTDMNIDGGFMTIGTNRWGLKKWYPVEQMEEEIANLPQKRKKKKKKPSKLLEDELGVSEYDSNEEDDLEEDVELTDEDLDLDDDDDYDGDYEDDDLDEEEEEIVEDDVSFVGDEDEDDNK
;
A
#
# COMPACT_ATOMS: atom_id res chain seq x y z
N MET A 1 -7.84 6.19 15.77
CA MET A 1 -8.72 7.04 14.95
C MET A 1 -9.65 6.12 14.19
N SER A 2 -10.92 6.48 14.02
CA SER A 2 -11.86 5.66 13.25
C SER A 2 -12.00 6.21 11.85
N VAL A 3 -12.27 5.34 10.88
CA VAL A 3 -12.43 5.76 9.47
C VAL A 3 -13.59 6.75 9.29
N LYS A 4 -14.61 6.65 10.15
CA LYS A 4 -15.79 7.53 10.15
C LYS A 4 -15.55 8.94 10.69
N GLU A 5 -14.44 9.16 11.40
CA GLU A 5 -14.12 10.46 12.00
C GLU A 5 -13.33 11.37 11.05
N LEU A 6 -12.85 10.83 9.93
CA LEU A 6 -12.14 11.60 8.91
C LEU A 6 -13.13 12.41 8.05
N SER A 7 -12.84 13.70 7.87
CA SER A 7 -13.54 14.54 6.89
C SER A 7 -13.20 14.08 5.46
N LYS A 8 -14.03 14.43 4.49
CA LYS A 8 -13.82 14.08 3.08
C LYS A 8 -12.49 14.60 2.54
N ASP A 9 -12.10 15.79 2.96
CA ASP A 9 -10.85 16.43 2.60
C ASP A 9 -9.65 15.63 3.14
N GLN A 10 -9.70 15.28 4.43
CA GLN A 10 -8.72 14.44 5.09
C GLN A 10 -8.62 13.04 4.46
N ILE A 11 -9.72 12.43 4.04
CA ILE A 11 -9.71 11.14 3.32
C ILE A 11 -8.97 11.26 1.98
N ASN A 12 -9.07 12.40 1.29
CA ASN A 12 -8.37 12.63 0.04
C ASN A 12 -6.86 12.84 0.27
N GLU A 13 -6.50 13.62 1.28
CA GLU A 13 -5.10 13.88 1.67
C GLU A 13 -4.42 12.63 2.27
N THR A 14 -5.18 11.74 2.91
CA THR A 14 -4.64 10.52 3.50
C THR A 14 -4.29 9.49 2.43
N SER A 15 -3.07 8.95 2.51
CA SER A 15 -2.60 7.85 1.64
C SER A 15 -3.50 6.62 1.74
N MET A 16 -3.64 5.85 0.66
CA MET A 16 -4.43 4.61 0.65
C MET A 16 -3.97 3.62 1.73
N ILE A 17 -2.69 3.68 2.08
CA ILE A 17 -2.02 2.75 3.00
C ILE A 17 -2.26 3.12 4.45
N GLU A 18 -2.22 4.41 4.77
CA GLU A 18 -2.69 4.93 6.05
C GLU A 18 -4.18 4.58 6.25
N LEU A 19 -5.01 4.75 5.22
CA LEU A 19 -6.42 4.30 5.28
C LEU A 19 -6.54 2.80 5.51
N ALA A 20 -5.70 1.98 4.87
CA ALA A 20 -5.66 0.53 5.09
C ALA A 20 -5.29 0.19 6.54
N THR A 21 -4.31 0.90 7.11
CA THR A 21 -3.91 0.75 8.52
C THR A 21 -5.06 1.06 9.45
N ILE A 22 -5.76 2.18 9.26
CA ILE A 22 -6.91 2.58 10.09
C ILE A 22 -8.04 1.55 9.99
N ILE A 23 -8.35 1.04 8.79
CA ILE A 23 -9.37 0.01 8.58
C ILE A 23 -9.02 -1.28 9.35
N LEU A 24 -7.77 -1.74 9.23
CA LEU A 24 -7.32 -2.93 9.93
C LEU A 24 -7.33 -2.72 11.45
N GLU A 25 -6.93 -1.54 11.95
CA GLU A 25 -7.00 -1.21 13.37
C GLU A 25 -8.41 -1.19 13.95
N GLU A 26 -9.39 -0.74 13.16
CA GLU A 26 -10.80 -0.72 13.55
C GLU A 26 -11.37 -2.13 13.66
N GLU A 27 -11.12 -2.98 12.66
CA GLU A 27 -11.66 -4.35 12.61
C GLU A 27 -10.89 -5.32 13.52
N ARG A 28 -9.59 -5.07 13.77
CA ARG A 28 -8.69 -5.92 14.57
C ARG A 28 -8.60 -7.36 14.08
N GLU A 29 -8.89 -7.59 12.80
CA GLU A 29 -8.81 -8.89 12.16
C GLU A 29 -8.12 -8.81 10.79
N ALA A 30 -7.71 -9.96 10.28
CA ALA A 30 -7.07 -10.09 8.98
C ALA A 30 -8.11 -10.15 7.87
N ILE A 31 -8.07 -9.18 6.96
CA ILE A 31 -9.05 -8.96 5.90
C ILE A 31 -8.44 -9.29 4.55
N ASP A 32 -9.24 -9.76 3.61
CA ASP A 32 -8.80 -9.98 2.23
C ASP A 32 -8.37 -8.67 1.56
N PHE A 33 -7.28 -8.72 0.76
CA PHE A 33 -6.73 -7.57 0.05
C PHE A 33 -7.80 -6.78 -0.73
N ASN A 34 -8.62 -7.51 -1.50
CA ASN A 34 -9.66 -6.89 -2.32
C ASN A 34 -10.69 -6.15 -1.46
N GLU A 35 -11.03 -6.69 -0.29
CA GLU A 35 -12.00 -6.05 0.59
C GLU A 35 -11.44 -4.78 1.23
N ILE A 36 -10.17 -4.79 1.64
CA ILE A 36 -9.47 -3.58 2.12
C ILE A 36 -9.49 -2.51 1.02
N PHE A 37 -9.09 -2.86 -0.20
CA PHE A 37 -9.08 -1.93 -1.33
C PHE A 37 -10.48 -1.41 -1.68
N HIS A 38 -11.50 -2.26 -1.68
CA HIS A 38 -12.87 -1.83 -1.94
C HIS A 38 -13.42 -0.87 -0.88
N ARG A 39 -13.08 -1.08 0.40
CA ARG A 39 -13.44 -0.15 1.47
C ARG A 39 -12.75 1.20 1.24
N ILE A 40 -11.46 1.22 0.92
CA ILE A 40 -10.71 2.46 0.60
C ILE A 40 -11.30 3.17 -0.61
N ALA A 41 -11.56 2.44 -1.70
CA ALA A 41 -12.13 2.98 -2.92
C ALA A 41 -13.52 3.58 -2.69
N LYS A 42 -14.32 2.98 -1.79
CA LYS A 42 -15.62 3.52 -1.40
C LYS A 42 -15.50 4.82 -0.58
N LEU A 43 -14.47 4.94 0.26
CA LEU A 43 -14.21 6.14 1.06
C LEU A 43 -13.75 7.30 0.19
N LYS A 44 -12.78 7.05 -0.71
CA LYS A 44 -12.28 8.05 -1.68
C LYS A 44 -13.27 8.33 -2.81
N GLY A 45 -14.23 7.45 -3.06
CA GLY A 45 -15.26 7.63 -4.07
C GLY A 45 -14.79 7.32 -5.50
N PHE A 46 -13.83 6.41 -5.65
CA PHE A 46 -13.27 6.03 -6.95
C PHE A 46 -14.30 5.37 -7.86
N THR A 47 -14.20 5.71 -9.15
CA THR A 47 -14.91 5.03 -10.24
C THR A 47 -14.32 3.64 -10.50
N GLU A 48 -15.00 2.84 -11.33
CA GLU A 48 -14.54 1.48 -11.65
C GLU A 48 -13.22 1.48 -12.45
N ALA A 49 -13.03 2.46 -13.34
CA ALA A 49 -11.79 2.65 -14.08
C ALA A 49 -10.62 3.03 -13.16
N GLU A 50 -10.83 3.96 -12.23
CA GLU A 50 -9.82 4.37 -11.26
C GLU A 50 -9.44 3.21 -10.33
N LYS A 51 -10.40 2.39 -9.91
CA LYS A 51 -10.12 1.19 -9.10
C LYS A 51 -9.15 0.26 -9.82
N GLU A 52 -9.35 0.02 -11.10
CA GLU A 52 -8.50 -0.88 -11.89
C GLU A 52 -7.08 -0.31 -12.10
N GLN A 53 -6.94 1.02 -12.15
CA GLN A 53 -5.64 1.68 -12.22
C GLN A 53 -4.91 1.66 -10.86
N TYR A 54 -5.61 1.95 -9.77
CA TYR A 54 -5.00 2.10 -8.45
C TYR A 54 -4.79 0.79 -7.70
N ILE A 55 -5.46 -0.31 -8.07
CA ILE A 55 -5.32 -1.59 -7.36
C ILE A 55 -3.90 -2.14 -7.41
N ALA A 56 -3.21 -2.02 -8.57
CA ALA A 56 -1.84 -2.48 -8.73
C ALA A 56 -0.85 -1.61 -7.94
N GLN A 57 -1.07 -0.30 -7.92
CA GLN A 57 -0.27 0.63 -7.12
C GLN A 57 -0.45 0.36 -5.63
N PHE A 58 -1.69 0.16 -5.17
CA PHE A 58 -2.00 -0.17 -3.79
C PHE A 58 -1.34 -1.49 -3.36
N TYR A 59 -1.38 -2.53 -4.21
CA TYR A 59 -0.67 -3.78 -3.93
C TYR A 59 0.84 -3.55 -3.78
N THR A 60 1.43 -2.74 -4.67
CA THR A 60 2.87 -2.43 -4.63
C THR A 60 3.24 -1.73 -3.33
N ASP A 61 2.50 -0.70 -2.95
CA ASP A 61 2.74 0.06 -1.72
C ASP A 61 2.58 -0.83 -0.47
N MET A 62 1.52 -1.65 -0.43
CA MET A 62 1.25 -2.55 0.69
C MET A 62 2.36 -3.59 0.90
N ASN A 63 3.03 -4.02 -0.17
CA ASN A 63 4.16 -4.94 -0.09
C ASN A 63 5.49 -4.25 0.29
N ILE A 64 5.60 -2.93 0.12
CA ILE A 64 6.81 -2.14 0.41
C ILE A 64 6.77 -1.53 1.81
N ASP A 65 5.60 -1.08 2.28
CA ASP A 65 5.39 -0.38 3.56
C ASP A 65 5.94 -1.15 4.78
N GLY A 66 5.86 -2.49 4.76
CA GLY A 66 6.44 -3.34 5.79
C GLY A 66 5.71 -3.31 7.15
N GLY A 67 4.67 -2.48 7.30
CA GLY A 67 3.72 -2.50 8.42
C GLY A 67 2.64 -3.57 8.30
N PHE A 68 2.44 -4.12 7.10
CA PHE A 68 1.48 -5.18 6.81
C PHE A 68 2.12 -6.56 6.77
N MET A 69 1.33 -7.58 7.08
CA MET A 69 1.72 -8.98 7.03
C MET A 69 0.59 -9.80 6.39
N THR A 70 0.96 -10.72 5.50
CA THR A 70 0.02 -11.70 4.98
C THR A 70 -0.13 -12.85 5.97
N ILE A 71 -1.37 -13.30 6.18
CA ILE A 71 -1.71 -14.39 7.09
C ILE A 71 -2.43 -15.46 6.26
N GLY A 72 -1.76 -16.57 5.98
CA GLY A 72 -2.31 -17.62 5.13
C GLY A 72 -2.46 -17.19 3.66
N THR A 73 -3.67 -17.27 3.10
CA THR A 73 -3.93 -17.01 1.68
C THR A 73 -4.71 -15.72 1.47
N ASN A 74 -4.05 -14.70 0.93
CA ASN A 74 -4.63 -13.39 0.54
C ASN A 74 -5.26 -12.54 1.66
N ARG A 75 -5.11 -12.94 2.92
CA ARG A 75 -5.51 -12.12 4.06
C ARG A 75 -4.35 -11.28 4.56
N TRP A 76 -4.63 -10.04 4.89
CA TRP A 76 -3.67 -9.07 5.34
C TRP A 76 -4.05 -8.56 6.73
N GLY A 77 -3.05 -8.46 7.59
CA GLY A 77 -3.17 -7.89 8.93
C GLY A 77 -1.97 -7.01 9.24
N LEU A 78 -2.01 -6.35 10.39
CA LEU A 78 -0.90 -5.50 10.82
C LEU A 78 0.19 -6.32 11.49
N LYS A 79 1.43 -6.06 11.10
CA LYS A 79 2.63 -6.70 11.67
C LYS A 79 2.69 -6.54 13.19
N LYS A 80 2.23 -5.41 13.72
CA LYS A 80 2.19 -5.09 15.16
C LYS A 80 1.31 -6.02 16.00
N TRP A 81 0.40 -6.78 15.39
CA TRP A 81 -0.44 -7.75 16.09
C TRP A 81 0.28 -9.05 16.39
N TYR A 82 1.36 -9.35 15.66
CA TYR A 82 2.06 -10.62 15.75
C TYR A 82 3.41 -10.44 16.45
N PRO A 83 3.73 -11.27 17.45
CA PRO A 83 5.04 -11.24 18.08
C PRO A 83 6.14 -11.55 17.06
N VAL A 84 7.31 -10.96 17.26
CA VAL A 84 8.45 -11.07 16.32
C VAL A 84 8.83 -12.52 16.04
N GLU A 85 8.72 -13.38 17.05
CA GLU A 85 9.01 -14.81 16.96
C GLU A 85 8.11 -15.54 15.95
N GLN A 86 6.85 -15.13 15.81
CA GLN A 86 5.90 -15.74 14.87
C GLN A 86 6.15 -15.28 13.43
N MET A 87 6.76 -14.10 13.25
CA MET A 87 7.12 -13.59 11.92
C MET A 87 8.29 -14.34 11.31
N GLU A 88 9.28 -14.71 12.12
CA GLU A 88 10.44 -15.48 11.65
C GLU A 88 10.05 -16.90 11.22
N GLU A 89 9.08 -17.52 11.89
CA GLU A 89 8.60 -18.87 11.54
C GLU A 89 7.86 -18.89 10.19
N GLU A 90 7.01 -17.90 9.89
CA GLU A 90 6.32 -17.78 8.59
C GLU A 90 7.34 -17.58 7.44
N ILE A 91 8.36 -16.72 7.64
CA ILE A 91 9.42 -16.50 6.65
C ILE A 91 10.29 -17.77 6.46
N ALA A 92 10.54 -18.51 7.54
CA ALA A 92 11.30 -19.76 7.49
C ALA A 92 10.51 -20.92 6.87
N ASN A 93 9.18 -20.91 6.99
CA ASN A 93 8.27 -21.91 6.39
C ASN A 93 7.95 -21.65 4.93
N LEU A 94 8.28 -20.47 4.38
CA LEU A 94 8.32 -20.30 2.93
C LEU A 94 9.24 -21.38 2.35
N PRO A 95 8.80 -22.14 1.31
CA PRO A 95 9.57 -23.24 0.78
C PRO A 95 10.92 -22.72 0.29
N GLN A 96 11.95 -22.84 1.12
CA GLN A 96 13.31 -22.50 0.75
C GLN A 96 13.62 -23.34 -0.48
N LYS A 97 13.91 -22.67 -1.61
CA LYS A 97 14.38 -23.32 -2.83
C LYS A 97 15.56 -24.20 -2.42
N ARG A 98 15.32 -25.51 -2.27
CA ARG A 98 16.35 -26.48 -1.92
C ARG A 98 17.44 -26.30 -2.96
N LYS A 99 18.60 -25.80 -2.56
CA LYS A 99 19.79 -25.75 -3.42
C LYS A 99 19.97 -27.17 -3.94
N LYS A 100 19.69 -27.38 -5.24
CA LYS A 100 19.89 -28.67 -5.89
C LYS A 100 21.37 -29.00 -5.72
N LYS A 101 21.72 -29.83 -4.74
CA LYS A 101 23.04 -30.45 -4.68
C LYS A 101 23.17 -31.19 -6.01
N LYS A 102 24.11 -30.76 -6.86
CA LYS A 102 24.45 -31.42 -8.12
C LYS A 102 24.81 -32.87 -7.79
N LYS A 103 23.81 -33.77 -7.82
CA LYS A 103 24.03 -35.21 -7.80
C LYS A 103 24.42 -35.58 -9.22
N LYS A 104 25.61 -36.16 -9.36
CA LYS A 104 26.06 -36.79 -10.61
C LYS A 104 24.97 -37.77 -11.07
N PRO A 105 24.58 -37.77 -12.35
CA PRO A 105 23.49 -38.61 -12.82
C PRO A 105 23.94 -40.07 -12.84
N SER A 106 23.39 -40.89 -11.94
CA SER A 106 23.38 -42.34 -12.12
C SER A 106 22.10 -42.71 -12.87
N LYS A 107 22.26 -43.07 -14.14
CA LYS A 107 21.28 -43.77 -14.97
C LYS A 107 20.63 -44.93 -14.19
N LEU A 108 19.37 -44.79 -13.79
CA LEU A 108 18.39 -45.88 -13.60
C LEU A 108 17.05 -45.28 -13.13
N LEU A 109 16.15 -44.98 -14.07
CA LEU A 109 14.67 -45.11 -14.01
C LEU A 109 14.08 -44.24 -15.14
N GLU A 110 13.94 -44.84 -16.32
CA GLU A 110 13.40 -44.22 -17.54
C GLU A 110 11.96 -44.69 -17.83
N ASP A 111 11.18 -45.07 -16.82
CA ASP A 111 9.86 -45.66 -17.08
C ASP A 111 8.87 -45.12 -16.06
N GLU A 112 8.24 -43.96 -16.33
CA GLU A 112 6.80 -43.74 -16.02
C GLU A 112 6.22 -42.38 -16.48
N LEU A 113 6.97 -41.37 -16.93
CA LEU A 113 6.36 -40.07 -17.27
C LEU A 113 6.80 -39.57 -18.64
N GLY A 114 5.97 -39.89 -19.64
CA GLY A 114 6.03 -39.37 -21.01
C GLY A 114 5.78 -37.87 -21.10
N VAL A 115 6.75 -37.08 -20.64
CA VAL A 115 6.86 -35.65 -20.93
C VAL A 115 8.12 -35.49 -21.79
N SER A 116 7.89 -35.27 -23.09
CA SER A 116 8.95 -34.93 -24.04
C SER A 116 9.67 -33.68 -23.53
N GLU A 117 10.92 -33.86 -23.13
CA GLU A 117 11.89 -32.83 -22.84
C GLU A 117 12.18 -32.09 -24.15
N TYR A 118 11.67 -30.86 -24.31
CA TYR A 118 12.21 -29.95 -25.30
C TYR A 118 13.54 -29.45 -24.74
N ASP A 119 14.60 -30.13 -25.21
CA ASP A 119 16.00 -29.89 -24.95
C ASP A 119 16.33 -28.39 -25.10
N SER A 120 16.57 -27.73 -23.97
CA SER A 120 17.21 -26.41 -23.92
C SER A 120 18.70 -26.61 -24.14
N ASN A 121 19.12 -26.71 -25.40
CA ASN A 121 20.47 -26.43 -25.84
C ASN A 121 20.43 -25.92 -27.29
N GLU A 122 20.08 -24.65 -27.45
CA GLU A 122 20.64 -23.87 -28.56
C GLU A 122 21.12 -22.53 -28.00
N GLU A 123 22.44 -22.45 -28.03
CA GLU A 123 23.29 -21.29 -27.86
C GLU A 123 23.05 -20.39 -29.09
N ASP A 124 22.46 -19.21 -28.92
CA ASP A 124 22.52 -18.13 -29.92
C ASP A 124 22.33 -16.77 -29.23
N ASP A 125 23.46 -16.21 -28.81
CA ASP A 125 23.91 -14.86 -29.17
C ASP A 125 22.82 -13.80 -29.47
N LEU A 126 22.31 -13.13 -28.44
CA LEU A 126 21.69 -11.80 -28.59
C LEU A 126 22.29 -10.83 -27.57
N GLU A 127 23.57 -10.53 -27.78
CA GLU A 127 24.21 -9.32 -27.28
C GLU A 127 23.69 -8.16 -28.16
N GLU A 128 22.50 -7.63 -27.85
CA GLU A 128 22.01 -6.38 -28.43
C GLU A 128 22.40 -5.24 -27.47
N ASP A 129 23.60 -4.72 -27.70
CA ASP A 129 24.10 -3.48 -27.14
C ASP A 129 23.22 -2.33 -27.65
N VAL A 130 22.18 -1.99 -26.88
CA VAL A 130 21.39 -0.79 -27.13
C VAL A 130 22.17 0.41 -26.60
N GLU A 131 23.09 0.91 -27.42
CA GLU A 131 23.79 2.18 -27.19
C GLU A 131 22.74 3.31 -27.24
N LEU A 132 22.27 3.73 -26.06
CA LEU A 132 21.39 4.88 -25.90
C LEU A 132 22.21 6.14 -26.23
N THR A 133 22.20 6.56 -27.50
CA THR A 133 22.80 7.84 -27.91
C THR A 133 21.91 8.99 -27.43
N ASP A 134 22.51 9.91 -26.67
CA ASP A 134 21.91 11.07 -25.99
C ASP A 134 21.56 12.22 -26.96
N GLU A 135 21.08 11.91 -28.17
CA GLU A 135 20.96 12.90 -29.27
C GLU A 135 19.60 12.88 -29.98
N ASP A 136 18.51 12.52 -29.29
CA ASP A 136 17.13 12.68 -29.82
C ASP A 136 16.15 13.15 -28.72
N LEU A 137 16.53 14.19 -27.98
CA LEU A 137 15.57 15.04 -27.26
C LEU A 137 15.40 16.34 -28.06
N ASP A 138 14.70 16.23 -29.19
CA ASP A 138 14.19 17.39 -29.93
C ASP A 138 12.99 17.97 -29.15
N LEU A 139 13.31 18.86 -28.20
CA LEU A 139 12.34 19.73 -27.52
C LEU A 139 11.91 20.83 -28.49
N ASP A 140 10.93 20.52 -29.35
CA ASP A 140 10.13 21.53 -30.02
C ASP A 140 8.94 21.88 -29.11
N ASP A 141 9.23 22.70 -28.10
CA ASP A 141 8.25 23.32 -27.19
C ASP A 141 7.82 24.67 -27.78
N ASP A 142 6.96 24.61 -28.80
CA ASP A 142 6.17 25.74 -29.29
C ASP A 142 4.68 25.38 -29.10
N ASP A 143 4.18 25.52 -27.88
CA ASP A 143 2.75 25.68 -27.64
C ASP A 143 2.54 26.79 -26.58
N ASP A 144 2.41 27.98 -27.15
CA ASP A 144 1.93 29.24 -26.59
C ASP A 144 0.75 29.06 -25.61
N TYR A 145 1.04 28.95 -24.31
CA TYR A 145 0.02 29.00 -23.26
C TYR A 145 -0.22 30.46 -22.81
N ASP A 146 -1.02 31.17 -23.59
CA ASP A 146 -1.65 32.45 -23.25
C ASP A 146 -3.08 32.18 -22.74
N GLY A 147 -3.44 32.66 -21.54
CA GLY A 147 -4.81 32.50 -21.05
C GLY A 147 -5.08 32.79 -19.57
N ASP A 148 -4.77 34.01 -19.14
CA ASP A 148 -5.60 34.85 -18.29
C ASP A 148 -6.18 34.29 -16.96
N TYR A 149 -5.50 34.58 -15.84
CA TYR A 149 -6.13 34.57 -14.52
C TYR A 149 -6.55 36.02 -14.18
N GLU A 150 -7.73 36.41 -14.64
CA GLU A 150 -8.42 37.61 -14.13
C GLU A 150 -8.77 37.41 -12.65
N ASP A 151 -8.06 38.17 -11.84
CA ASP A 151 -8.46 38.82 -10.59
C ASP A 151 -9.98 38.98 -10.42
N ASP A 152 -10.54 38.39 -9.34
CA ASP A 152 -11.80 38.83 -8.74
C ASP A 152 -11.69 38.72 -7.20
N ASP A 153 -11.13 39.79 -6.63
CA ASP A 153 -11.56 40.47 -5.41
C ASP A 153 -12.81 39.88 -4.71
N LEU A 154 -12.63 39.29 -3.52
CA LEU A 154 -13.63 39.36 -2.44
C LEU A 154 -12.93 39.52 -1.07
N ASP A 155 -12.56 40.78 -0.85
CA ASP A 155 -12.67 41.60 0.37
C ASP A 155 -13.31 40.95 1.63
N GLU A 156 -12.57 41.08 2.73
CA GLU A 156 -12.99 41.63 4.03
C GLU A 156 -14.24 41.07 4.74
N GLU A 157 -14.05 40.25 5.79
CA GLU A 157 -14.70 40.51 7.09
C GLU A 157 -13.90 39.90 8.26
N GLU A 158 -13.39 40.80 9.10
CA GLU A 158 -12.84 40.63 10.44
C GLU A 158 -13.99 40.49 11.46
N GLU A 159 -14.02 39.42 12.27
CA GLU A 159 -14.72 39.34 13.57
C GLU A 159 -14.46 37.94 14.19
N GLU A 160 -14.27 37.67 15.47
CA GLU A 160 -13.95 38.41 16.69
C GLU A 160 -13.48 37.31 17.67
N ILE A 161 -12.37 37.55 18.38
CA ILE A 161 -11.88 36.67 19.44
C ILE A 161 -12.81 36.83 20.66
N VAL A 162 -13.54 35.78 21.03
CA VAL A 162 -14.15 35.65 22.36
C VAL A 162 -13.34 34.67 23.19
N GLU A 163 -12.43 35.24 23.96
CA GLU A 163 -11.77 34.65 25.13
C GLU A 163 -12.81 34.58 26.25
N ASP A 164 -13.51 33.44 26.41
CA ASP A 164 -14.37 33.18 27.57
C ASP A 164 -13.58 32.41 28.64
N ASP A 165 -12.98 33.21 29.52
CA ASP A 165 -12.54 32.83 30.85
C ASP A 165 -13.75 32.38 31.67
N VAL A 166 -13.92 31.06 31.83
CA VAL A 166 -14.69 30.50 32.95
C VAL A 166 -13.80 29.60 33.79
N SER A 167 -13.16 30.27 34.74
CA SER A 167 -12.63 29.74 35.98
C SER A 167 -13.58 28.72 36.65
N PHE A 168 -13.31 27.43 36.51
CA PHE A 168 -13.90 26.42 37.41
C PHE A 168 -13.04 26.31 38.67
N VAL A 169 -13.47 27.08 39.67
CA VAL A 169 -13.04 27.07 41.06
C VAL A 169 -13.05 25.65 41.61
N GLY A 170 -11.90 25.21 42.15
CA GLY A 170 -11.91 24.17 43.15
C GLY A 170 -12.33 24.77 44.49
N ASP A 171 -13.31 24.15 45.15
CA ASP A 171 -13.28 23.93 46.59
C ASP A 171 -14.37 22.94 47.05
N GLU A 172 -13.97 22.10 48.01
CA GLU A 172 -14.75 21.42 49.04
C GLU A 172 -15.97 20.57 48.68
N ASP A 173 -15.86 19.26 48.91
CA ASP A 173 -16.77 18.57 49.84
C ASP A 173 -16.04 17.39 50.52
N GLU A 174 -15.72 17.64 51.78
CA GLU A 174 -15.46 16.68 52.86
C GLU A 174 -16.80 16.02 53.25
N ASP A 175 -16.92 14.69 53.21
CA ASP A 175 -17.68 13.86 54.18
C ASP A 175 -17.49 12.38 53.76
N ASP A 176 -16.67 11.62 54.48
CA ASP A 176 -17.13 10.68 55.52
C ASP A 176 -18.23 9.73 55.06
N ASN A 177 -17.91 8.42 55.06
CA ASN A 177 -18.67 7.37 55.75
C ASN A 177 -18.50 6.01 55.04
N LYS A 178 -17.74 5.15 55.73
CA LYS A 178 -17.91 3.70 55.91
C LYS A 178 -16.86 2.74 55.35
#